data_AF-A0A445GPB9-F1
#
_entry.id   AF-A0A445GPB9-F1
#
_cell.length_a   1.000
_cell.length_b   1.000
_cell.length_c   1.000
_cell.angle_alpha   90.00
_cell.angle_beta   90.00
_cell.angle_gamma   90.00
#
_symmetry.space_group_name_H-M   'P 1'
#
loop_
_entity.id
_entity.type
_entity.pdbx_description
1 polymer ?
#
loop_
_entity_poly.entity_id
_entity_poly.type
_entity_poly.pdbx_seq_one_letter_code
_entity_poly.pdbx_strand_id
1 'polypeptide(L)'
;MRPTARRQAKDSFIPPAPPTPLDFHHRQYSSRDSDVSSRPSSVGIGRRPTLDLYNEPSYKQTVVSTINSFLSSHNFPITFKTTLPSAKDIHETLKFLLSLLDFPFSKLEEDLPPLLKRLNYPFKLNKSILRSPAAPHQWPTFLALIHWLVQIAKFHLHLSSSPKQHNSLYQYTVNSYMHFIHNEDDAVEDLDRSIKDKLHHEKAAAEERLQATRRSAAELEAELERLRSAPSLKEALEKEKAMLEDDVKKFHKMIEELSLRIEQAERVLAEKEKQVEAKQAENEKICEENEELKRRVEAQSFNARDVERMKRELQAVERDTAEAELARNALEEQAWDLDTTLSHKIKDLEALGMECNQALKRLKIGNGIQYLLNAKGTTPAEIMGIDHKLVLKPALRSFSDEIKKSSMEKLEESISYQQKSGENAVRLEGKRNQLAAVQSRIDEVSASPCLAIYTLVLIMFLCLYSVSMPTIQIASLDFNFFLYECIVDDGFDLGR
;
A
#
# COMPACT_ATOMS: atom_id res chain seq x y z
N MET A 1 1.80 39.57 0.95
CA MET A 1 1.81 39.90 -0.49
C MET A 1 3.17 39.51 -1.08
N ARG A 2 3.23 38.42 -1.86
CA ARG A 2 4.15 38.27 -3.00
C ARG A 2 3.50 39.03 -4.19
N PRO A 3 4.19 39.44 -5.29
CA PRO A 3 5.16 38.58 -5.99
C PRO A 3 6.30 39.25 -6.83
N THR A 4 7.17 38.37 -7.37
CA THR A 4 7.85 38.41 -8.69
C THR A 4 8.96 39.45 -8.96
N ALA A 5 10.05 39.20 -9.70
CA ALA A 5 10.56 38.01 -10.39
C ALA A 5 12.03 38.25 -10.84
N ARG A 6 12.78 37.13 -10.91
CA ARG A 6 13.89 36.78 -11.82
C ARG A 6 14.43 37.85 -12.79
N ARG A 7 15.75 38.05 -12.76
CA ARG A 7 16.59 38.00 -13.97
C ARG A 7 17.90 37.26 -13.71
N GLN A 8 18.10 36.21 -14.49
CA GLN A 8 19.28 35.37 -14.61
C GLN A 8 20.16 35.98 -15.72
N ALA A 9 21.48 36.04 -15.53
CA ALA A 9 22.43 36.45 -16.58
C ALA A 9 23.58 35.44 -16.66
N LYS A 10 23.61 34.79 -17.83
CA LYS A 10 24.65 34.01 -18.53
C LYS A 10 26.03 33.81 -17.86
N ASP A 11 26.37 32.52 -17.78
CA ASP A 11 27.72 31.98 -17.78
C ASP A 11 28.60 32.61 -18.87
N SER A 12 29.79 33.05 -18.47
CA SER A 12 30.93 33.22 -19.38
C SER A 12 32.16 32.61 -18.71
N PHE A 13 32.44 31.37 -19.11
CA PHE A 13 33.69 30.67 -18.85
C PHE A 13 34.87 31.47 -19.40
N ILE A 14 35.80 31.86 -18.54
CA ILE A 14 37.13 32.33 -18.93
C ILE A 14 38.09 31.15 -18.67
N PRO A 15 38.78 30.60 -19.68
CA PRO A 15 39.75 29.53 -19.49
C PRO A 15 41.07 30.08 -18.90
N PRO A 16 41.76 29.32 -18.03
CA PRO A 16 43.09 29.69 -17.57
C PRO A 16 44.13 29.48 -18.70
N ALA A 17 45.11 30.38 -18.77
CA ALA A 17 46.21 30.34 -19.73
C ALA A 17 47.15 29.13 -19.49
N PRO A 18 47.83 28.62 -20.54
CA PRO A 18 48.62 27.39 -20.49
C PRO A 18 49.98 27.55 -19.77
N PRO A 19 50.57 26.46 -19.25
CA PRO A 19 51.86 26.49 -18.56
C PRO A 19 53.01 26.58 -19.57
N THR A 20 53.95 27.48 -19.32
CA THR A 20 55.22 27.58 -20.08
C THR A 20 56.36 26.96 -19.24
N PRO A 21 57.36 26.30 -19.86
CA PRO A 21 58.15 25.25 -19.22
C PRO A 21 59.24 25.73 -18.24
N LEU A 22 59.59 24.80 -17.36
CA LEU A 22 60.74 24.78 -16.47
C LEU A 22 62.06 25.00 -17.24
N ASP A 23 62.83 26.01 -16.84
CA ASP A 23 64.28 26.04 -17.03
C ASP A 23 64.98 25.96 -15.67
N PHE A 24 65.87 24.96 -15.58
CA PHE A 24 66.75 24.67 -14.46
C PHE A 24 67.98 25.60 -14.46
N HIS A 25 68.59 25.74 -13.28
CA HIS A 25 69.87 26.41 -12.94
C HIS A 25 69.71 27.91 -12.63
N HIS A 26 70.03 28.44 -11.44
CA HIS A 26 71.32 28.35 -10.78
C HIS A 26 71.24 28.76 -9.28
N ARG A 27 72.15 28.20 -8.47
CA ARG A 27 72.33 28.40 -7.02
C ARG A 27 72.25 29.88 -6.59
N GLN A 28 71.38 30.18 -5.62
CA GLN A 28 71.49 31.36 -4.78
C GLN A 28 72.53 31.11 -3.68
N TYR A 29 73.68 31.78 -3.79
CA TYR A 29 74.50 32.12 -2.63
C TYR A 29 74.00 33.45 -2.06
N SER A 30 73.81 33.46 -0.75
CA SER A 30 73.53 34.63 0.08
C SER A 30 74.64 35.68 -0.10
N SER A 31 74.27 36.89 -0.53
CA SER A 31 75.10 38.09 -0.37
C SER A 31 74.29 39.08 0.44
N ARG A 32 74.72 39.25 1.68
CA ARG A 32 74.14 40.10 2.70
C ARG A 32 74.89 41.42 2.69
N ASP A 33 74.15 42.47 2.39
CA ASP A 33 74.21 43.86 2.85
C ASP A 33 75.59 44.50 3.07
N SER A 34 75.87 45.50 2.24
CA SER A 34 76.69 46.64 2.64
C SER A 34 76.13 47.89 1.97
N ASP A 35 75.62 48.77 2.84
CA ASP A 35 75.00 50.05 2.55
C ASP A 35 75.87 50.92 1.62
N VAL A 36 75.38 51.15 0.41
CA VAL A 36 75.89 52.21 -0.47
C VAL A 36 74.91 53.37 -0.45
N SER A 37 75.28 54.32 0.41
CA SER A 37 75.26 55.77 0.17
C SER A 37 74.32 56.27 -0.93
N SER A 38 73.28 56.97 -0.49
CA SER A 38 72.35 57.78 -1.27
C SER A 38 73.04 58.58 -2.39
N ARG A 39 72.86 58.14 -3.65
CA ARG A 39 73.09 58.97 -4.83
C ARG A 39 71.94 59.96 -5.00
N PRO A 40 72.20 61.28 -5.15
CA PRO A 40 71.24 62.18 -5.75
C PRO A 40 71.17 61.94 -7.27
N SER A 41 69.98 62.11 -7.80
CA SER A 41 69.56 61.84 -9.16
C SER A 41 70.37 62.58 -10.25
N SER A 42 70.59 61.88 -11.36
CA SER A 42 70.50 62.38 -12.75
C SER A 42 71.27 63.68 -13.09
N VAL A 43 72.52 63.54 -13.54
CA VAL A 43 73.08 64.39 -14.61
C VAL A 43 73.77 63.48 -15.63
N GLY A 44 73.46 63.70 -16.90
CA GLY A 44 73.76 62.84 -18.02
C GLY A 44 75.23 62.46 -18.21
N ILE A 45 75.37 61.26 -18.77
CA ILE A 45 76.55 60.66 -19.37
C ILE A 45 77.26 61.68 -20.30
N GLY A 46 78.56 61.90 -20.07
CA GLY A 46 79.47 62.24 -21.16
C GLY A 46 79.92 63.69 -21.38
N ARG A 47 79.85 64.61 -20.39
CA ARG A 47 80.70 65.83 -20.47
C ARG A 47 82.02 65.58 -19.76
N ARG A 48 83.14 65.58 -20.50
CA ARG A 48 84.45 65.90 -19.89
C ARG A 48 84.26 67.16 -19.06
N PRO A 49 84.74 67.25 -17.80
CA PRO A 49 84.60 68.47 -17.04
C PRO A 49 85.21 69.59 -17.87
N THR A 50 84.39 70.54 -18.31
CA THR A 50 84.85 71.73 -19.02
C THR A 50 85.27 72.74 -17.98
N LEU A 51 86.34 73.49 -18.27
CA LEU A 51 86.84 74.53 -17.35
C LEU A 51 85.73 75.55 -17.01
N ASP A 52 84.76 75.71 -17.90
CA ASP A 52 83.57 76.56 -17.73
C ASP A 52 82.73 76.21 -16.49
N LEU A 53 82.69 74.94 -16.05
CA LEU A 53 81.98 74.56 -14.82
C LEU A 53 82.60 75.19 -13.58
N TYR A 54 83.91 75.42 -13.59
CA TYR A 54 84.62 76.10 -12.51
C TYR A 54 84.39 77.61 -12.49
N ASN A 55 83.60 78.17 -13.43
CA ASN A 55 83.14 79.55 -13.38
C ASN A 55 81.81 79.72 -12.62
N GLU A 56 80.99 78.67 -12.54
CA GLU A 56 79.67 78.67 -11.88
C GLU A 56 79.78 78.83 -10.35
N PRO A 57 79.09 79.81 -9.71
CA PRO A 57 79.22 80.09 -8.28
C PRO A 57 78.89 78.89 -7.37
N SER A 58 77.83 78.14 -7.69
CA SER A 58 77.40 76.97 -6.92
C SER A 58 78.43 75.83 -6.98
N TYR A 59 78.99 75.56 -8.16
CA TYR A 59 80.02 74.54 -8.36
C TYR A 59 81.33 74.94 -7.68
N LYS A 60 81.75 76.21 -7.80
CA LYS A 60 82.91 76.76 -7.07
C LYS A 60 82.81 76.51 -5.56
N GLN A 61 81.64 76.78 -4.97
CA GLN A 61 81.42 76.60 -3.53
C GLN A 61 81.56 75.12 -3.12
N THR A 62 80.98 74.19 -3.88
CA THR A 62 81.10 72.75 -3.65
C THR A 62 82.53 72.25 -3.76
N VAL A 63 83.26 72.72 -4.78
CA VAL A 63 84.67 72.36 -5.00
C VAL A 63 85.55 72.89 -3.87
N VAL A 64 85.38 74.16 -3.48
CA VAL A 64 86.12 74.78 -2.36
C VAL A 64 85.84 74.03 -1.05
N SER A 65 84.58 73.67 -0.79
CA SER A 65 84.22 72.85 0.37
C SER A 65 84.92 71.48 0.35
N THR A 66 84.97 70.83 -0.80
CA THR A 66 85.64 69.53 -0.99
C THR A 66 87.15 69.62 -0.75
N ILE A 67 87.80 70.67 -1.27
CA ILE A 67 89.22 70.93 -1.05
C ILE A 67 89.48 71.20 0.41
N ASN A 68 88.74 72.14 1.03
CA ASN A 68 88.93 72.49 2.44
C ASN A 68 88.73 71.29 3.36
N SER A 69 87.69 70.48 3.12
CA SER A 69 87.45 69.25 3.89
C SER A 69 88.66 68.30 3.83
N PHE A 70 89.29 68.15 2.67
CA PHE A 70 90.48 67.31 2.50
C PHE A 70 91.75 67.91 3.13
N LEU A 71 91.95 69.22 3.00
CA LEU A 71 93.07 69.91 3.63
C LEU A 71 92.96 69.86 5.16
N SER A 72 91.76 70.07 5.71
CA SER A 72 91.48 69.95 7.14
C SER A 72 91.67 68.52 7.65
N SER A 73 91.30 67.49 6.88
CA SER A 73 91.52 66.09 7.30
C SER A 73 93.00 65.72 7.43
N HIS A 74 93.89 66.49 6.80
CA HIS A 74 95.35 66.32 6.89
C HIS A 74 96.02 67.42 7.75
N ASN A 75 95.23 68.16 8.55
CA ASN A 75 95.70 69.26 9.41
C ASN A 75 96.49 70.35 8.67
N PHE A 76 96.18 70.60 7.40
CA PHE A 76 96.83 71.65 6.61
C PHE A 76 96.25 73.04 6.95
N PRO A 77 97.08 74.07 7.23
CA PRO A 77 96.63 75.33 7.85
C PRO A 77 95.91 76.31 6.92
N ILE A 78 95.86 76.02 5.60
CA ILE A 78 95.25 76.92 4.60
C ILE A 78 93.80 76.51 4.34
N THR A 79 92.90 77.49 4.43
CA THR A 79 91.47 77.35 4.09
C THR A 79 91.10 78.32 2.98
N PHE A 80 90.63 77.80 1.85
CA PHE A 80 90.18 78.62 0.72
C PHE A 80 88.77 79.17 0.96
N LYS A 81 88.53 80.42 0.56
CA LYS A 81 87.19 81.03 0.49
C LYS A 81 86.73 81.10 -0.98
N THR A 82 85.46 81.42 -1.22
CA THR A 82 84.93 81.65 -2.58
C THR A 82 85.55 82.89 -3.26
N THR A 83 86.20 83.76 -2.48
CA THR A 83 86.98 84.91 -2.95
C THR A 83 88.41 84.49 -3.38
N LEU A 84 89.04 85.30 -4.23
CA LEU A 84 90.39 85.08 -4.75
C LEU A 84 91.43 84.86 -3.61
N PRO A 85 92.14 83.73 -3.57
CA PRO A 85 93.16 83.47 -2.56
C PRO A 85 94.53 84.06 -2.92
N SER A 86 95.43 84.12 -1.92
CA SER A 86 96.80 84.59 -2.10
C SER A 86 97.59 83.63 -2.99
N ALA A 87 98.49 84.18 -3.81
CA ALA A 87 99.40 83.37 -4.62
C ALA A 87 100.24 82.43 -3.76
N LYS A 88 100.66 82.86 -2.56
CA LYS A 88 101.43 82.05 -1.62
C LYS A 88 100.64 80.80 -1.19
N ASP A 89 99.37 80.98 -0.87
CA ASP A 89 98.51 79.90 -0.38
C ASP A 89 98.27 78.83 -1.46
N ILE A 90 98.03 79.27 -2.71
CA ILE A 90 97.91 78.35 -3.85
C ILE A 90 99.19 77.52 -4.02
N HIS A 91 100.36 78.15 -3.98
CA HIS A 91 101.64 77.46 -4.14
C HIS A 91 101.89 76.47 -3.00
N GLU A 92 101.66 76.86 -1.75
CA GLU A 92 101.85 75.97 -0.59
C GLU A 92 100.87 74.79 -0.60
N THR A 93 99.60 75.00 -0.99
CA THR A 93 98.65 73.91 -1.19
C THR A 93 99.09 72.96 -2.30
N LEU A 94 99.57 73.47 -3.44
CA LEU A 94 100.06 72.61 -4.53
C LEU A 94 101.28 71.80 -4.08
N LYS A 95 102.25 72.42 -3.40
CA LYS A 95 103.42 71.71 -2.84
C LYS A 95 103.00 70.60 -1.89
N PHE A 96 102.06 70.88 -0.98
CA PHE A 96 101.53 69.90 -0.04
C PHE A 96 100.89 68.71 -0.77
N LEU A 97 100.00 68.97 -1.74
CA LEU A 97 99.34 67.90 -2.50
C LEU A 97 100.33 67.06 -3.31
N LEU A 98 101.37 67.67 -3.87
CA LEU A 98 102.42 66.95 -4.60
C LEU A 98 103.29 66.09 -3.67
N SER A 99 103.61 66.59 -2.48
CA SER A 99 104.33 65.81 -1.46
C SER A 99 103.51 64.62 -0.97
N LEU A 100 102.19 64.76 -0.84
CA LEU A 100 101.30 63.66 -0.43
C LEU A 100 101.19 62.55 -1.49
N LEU A 101 101.54 62.86 -2.73
CA LEU A 101 101.56 61.93 -3.86
C LEU A 101 102.96 61.38 -4.14
N ASP A 102 103.93 61.64 -3.25
CA ASP A 102 105.34 61.23 -3.37
C ASP A 102 106.01 61.69 -4.68
N PHE A 103 105.60 62.83 -5.23
CA PHE A 103 106.23 63.40 -6.42
C PHE A 103 107.42 64.31 -6.05
N PRO A 104 108.65 64.00 -6.50
CA PRO A 104 109.78 64.89 -6.29
C PRO A 104 109.64 66.15 -7.16
N PHE A 105 109.83 67.33 -6.56
CA PHE A 105 109.89 68.62 -7.28
C PHE A 105 110.96 69.54 -6.67
N SER A 106 111.68 70.27 -7.52
CA SER A 106 112.68 71.29 -7.12
C SER A 106 112.12 72.71 -7.28
N LYS A 107 111.43 72.97 -8.40
CA LYS A 107 110.77 74.25 -8.67
C LYS A 107 109.37 74.00 -9.23
N LEU A 108 108.35 74.42 -8.47
CA LEU A 108 106.95 74.16 -8.85
C LEU A 108 106.62 74.67 -10.27
N GLU A 109 107.10 75.85 -10.67
CA GLU A 109 106.81 76.43 -11.99
C GLU A 109 107.40 75.62 -13.17
N GLU A 110 108.54 74.96 -12.95
CA GLU A 110 109.26 74.20 -13.99
C GLU A 110 108.79 72.73 -14.03
N ASP A 111 108.52 72.13 -12.86
CA ASP A 111 108.24 70.70 -12.69
C ASP A 111 106.75 70.35 -12.78
N LEU A 112 105.86 71.30 -12.47
CA LEU A 112 104.41 71.06 -12.49
C LEU A 112 103.87 70.79 -13.91
N PRO A 113 104.22 71.56 -14.98
CA PRO A 113 103.73 71.26 -16.33
C PRO A 113 104.07 69.85 -16.87
N PRO A 114 105.31 69.34 -16.80
CA PRO A 114 105.60 67.98 -17.26
C PRO A 114 104.94 66.91 -16.39
N LEU A 115 104.80 67.14 -15.08
CA LEU A 115 104.08 66.24 -14.19
C LEU A 115 102.60 66.13 -14.57
N LEU A 116 101.93 67.26 -14.80
CA LEU A 116 100.52 67.27 -15.20
C LEU A 116 100.31 66.60 -16.57
N LYS A 117 101.27 66.72 -17.49
CA LYS A 117 101.25 65.97 -18.75
C LYS A 117 101.36 64.46 -18.51
N ARG A 118 102.26 64.01 -17.63
CA ARG A 118 102.43 62.58 -17.27
C ARG A 118 101.19 62.00 -16.59
N LEU A 119 100.53 62.78 -15.75
CA LEU A 119 99.30 62.40 -15.06
C LEU A 119 98.03 62.58 -15.93
N ASN A 120 98.17 62.91 -17.21
CA ASN A 120 97.06 63.16 -18.14
C ASN A 120 96.05 64.19 -17.61
N TYR A 121 96.54 65.30 -17.06
CA TYR A 121 95.70 66.40 -16.59
C TYR A 121 94.80 66.92 -17.72
N PRO A 122 93.47 66.99 -17.52
CA PRO A 122 92.52 67.23 -18.62
C PRO A 122 92.47 68.69 -19.12
N PHE A 123 93.06 69.65 -18.42
CA PHE A 123 92.99 71.07 -18.77
C PHE A 123 94.35 71.63 -19.23
N LYS A 124 94.34 72.62 -20.14
CA LYS A 124 95.56 73.26 -20.61
C LYS A 124 96.08 74.28 -19.58
N LEU A 125 97.37 74.19 -19.25
CA LEU A 125 98.08 75.14 -18.40
C LEU A 125 99.29 75.70 -19.13
N ASN A 126 99.41 77.03 -19.19
CA ASN A 126 100.56 77.71 -19.78
C ASN A 126 101.56 78.08 -18.68
N LYS A 127 102.87 78.02 -18.97
CA LYS A 127 103.94 78.38 -18.02
C LYS A 127 103.78 79.80 -17.45
N SER A 128 103.24 80.74 -18.21
CA SER A 128 102.98 82.12 -17.77
C SER A 128 101.91 82.24 -16.68
N ILE A 129 100.97 81.29 -16.62
CA ILE A 129 99.86 81.29 -15.65
C ILE A 129 100.36 80.92 -14.25
N LEU A 130 101.44 80.14 -14.16
CA LEU A 130 102.06 79.71 -12.90
C LEU A 130 102.78 80.83 -12.15
N ARG A 131 103.25 81.86 -12.86
CA ARG A 131 103.94 83.02 -12.26
C ARG A 131 103.01 84.02 -11.57
N SER A 132 101.71 83.98 -11.86
CA SER A 132 100.72 84.92 -11.31
C SER A 132 99.38 84.23 -11.05
N PRO A 133 99.34 83.28 -10.10
CA PRO A 133 98.16 82.46 -9.87
C PRO A 133 97.00 83.20 -9.18
N ALA A 134 97.28 84.36 -8.58
CA ALA A 134 96.28 85.21 -7.93
C ALA A 134 95.56 86.16 -8.91
N ALA A 135 95.70 86.00 -10.22
CA ALA A 135 94.91 86.80 -11.16
C ALA A 135 93.44 86.30 -11.19
N PRO A 136 92.42 87.17 -11.10
CA PRO A 136 91.01 86.77 -10.99
C PRO A 136 90.52 85.81 -12.10
N HIS A 137 91.04 85.98 -13.32
CA HIS A 137 90.71 85.15 -14.48
C HIS A 137 91.46 83.81 -14.52
N GLN A 138 92.51 83.64 -13.70
CA GLN A 138 93.29 82.40 -13.60
C GLN A 138 92.84 81.51 -12.44
N TRP A 139 92.16 82.09 -11.44
CA TRP A 139 91.70 81.34 -10.27
C TRP A 139 90.82 80.12 -10.59
N PRO A 140 89.85 80.17 -11.53
CA PRO A 140 89.08 78.98 -11.92
C PRO A 140 89.97 77.82 -12.42
N THR A 141 91.06 78.14 -13.13
CA THR A 141 92.04 77.18 -13.63
C THR A 141 92.84 76.54 -12.49
N PHE A 142 93.29 77.33 -11.51
CA PHE A 142 93.98 76.80 -10.33
C PHE A 142 93.05 76.03 -9.40
N LEU A 143 91.81 76.48 -9.25
CA LEU A 143 90.80 75.76 -8.48
C LEU A 143 90.53 74.39 -9.10
N ALA A 144 90.42 74.30 -10.43
CA ALA A 144 90.30 73.03 -11.15
C ALA A 144 91.52 72.12 -10.95
N LEU A 145 92.72 72.70 -11.00
CA LEU A 145 93.96 71.97 -10.75
C LEU A 145 94.03 71.40 -9.32
N ILE A 146 93.81 72.25 -8.31
CA ILE A 146 93.85 71.84 -6.89
C ILE A 146 92.77 70.80 -6.62
N HIS A 147 91.54 71.03 -7.11
CA HIS A 147 90.46 70.07 -6.96
C HIS A 147 90.81 68.71 -7.56
N TRP A 148 91.35 68.69 -8.78
CA TRP A 148 91.75 67.45 -9.44
C TRP A 148 92.89 66.73 -8.69
N LEU A 149 93.91 67.46 -8.22
CA LEU A 149 94.99 66.89 -7.41
C LEU A 149 94.46 66.31 -6.09
N VAL A 150 93.49 66.98 -5.45
CA VAL A 150 92.80 66.45 -4.25
C VAL A 150 92.09 65.13 -4.56
N GLN A 151 91.40 65.02 -5.71
CA GLN A 151 90.74 63.77 -6.08
C GLN A 151 91.76 62.64 -6.33
N ILE A 152 92.90 62.93 -6.96
CA ILE A 152 93.97 61.95 -7.14
C ILE A 152 94.56 61.53 -5.78
N ALA A 153 94.81 62.47 -4.88
CA ALA A 153 95.34 62.18 -3.55
C ALA A 153 94.37 61.32 -2.72
N LYS A 154 93.07 61.61 -2.76
CA LYS A 154 92.04 60.75 -2.13
C LYS A 154 92.06 59.33 -2.68
N PHE A 155 92.16 59.17 -4.00
CA PHE A 155 92.23 57.87 -4.64
C PHE A 155 93.52 57.11 -4.27
N HIS A 156 94.66 57.78 -4.29
CA HIS A 156 95.94 57.21 -3.89
C HIS A 156 95.92 56.68 -2.45
N LEU A 157 95.40 57.49 -1.52
CA LEU A 157 95.28 57.08 -0.11
C LEU A 157 94.35 55.88 0.06
N HIS A 158 93.25 55.83 -0.69
CA HIS A 158 92.33 54.69 -0.64
C HIS A 158 93.01 53.39 -1.12
N LEU A 159 93.75 53.44 -2.23
CA LEU A 159 94.51 52.30 -2.73
C LEU A 159 95.57 51.81 -1.73
N SER A 160 96.26 52.73 -1.07
CA SER A 160 97.27 52.40 -0.06
C SER A 160 96.65 51.82 1.22
N SER A 161 95.41 52.23 1.56
CA SER A 161 94.68 51.71 2.73
C SER A 161 94.00 50.34 2.49
N SER A 162 93.84 49.93 1.23
CA SER A 162 93.21 48.66 0.91
C SER A 162 94.14 47.51 1.33
N PRO A 163 93.69 46.58 2.19
CA PRO A 163 94.50 45.43 2.56
C PRO A 163 94.73 44.58 1.32
N LYS A 164 95.95 44.64 0.77
CA LYS A 164 96.37 43.70 -0.25
C LYS A 164 96.38 42.32 0.38
N GLN A 165 95.39 41.50 0.04
CA GLN A 165 95.38 40.07 0.39
C GLN A 165 96.52 39.40 -0.39
N HIS A 166 97.74 39.57 0.10
CA HIS A 166 98.87 38.83 -0.41
C HIS A 166 98.68 37.37 0.01
N ASN A 167 98.42 36.51 -0.97
CA ASN A 167 98.36 35.06 -0.79
C ASN A 167 99.61 34.59 -0.03
N SER A 168 99.48 33.66 0.92
CA SER A 168 100.59 33.06 1.67
C SER A 168 101.72 32.60 0.72
N LEU A 169 101.36 32.07 -0.46
CA LEU A 169 102.30 31.71 -1.50
C LEU A 169 103.06 32.91 -2.07
N TYR A 170 102.38 34.04 -2.30
CA TYR A 170 103.02 35.27 -2.77
C TYR A 170 104.02 35.83 -1.74
N GLN A 171 103.64 35.83 -0.46
CA GLN A 171 104.55 36.25 0.61
C GLN A 171 105.76 35.33 0.71
N TYR A 172 105.56 34.01 0.62
CA TYR A 172 106.65 33.04 0.56
C TYR A 172 107.58 33.31 -0.63
N THR A 173 107.05 33.47 -1.84
CA THR A 173 107.87 33.72 -3.04
C THR A 173 108.68 35.00 -2.93
N VAL A 174 108.07 36.10 -2.45
CA VAL A 174 108.78 37.38 -2.28
C VAL A 174 109.86 37.25 -1.22
N ASN A 175 109.57 36.66 -0.06
CA ASN A 175 110.55 36.52 1.01
C ASN A 175 111.69 35.57 0.62
N SER A 176 111.38 34.44 -0.01
CA SER A 176 112.37 33.50 -0.54
C SER A 176 113.29 34.17 -1.56
N TYR A 177 112.73 34.97 -2.49
CA TYR A 177 113.53 35.72 -3.45
C TYR A 177 114.39 36.81 -2.80
N MET A 178 113.88 37.47 -1.75
CA MET A 178 114.66 38.44 -0.99
C MET A 178 115.85 37.78 -0.29
N HIS A 179 115.67 36.65 0.39
CA HIS A 179 116.76 35.90 1.02
C HIS A 179 117.78 35.39 -0.02
N PHE A 180 117.32 34.95 -1.19
CA PHE A 180 118.19 34.58 -2.31
C PHE A 180 119.09 35.74 -2.78
N ILE A 181 118.55 36.95 -2.96
CA ILE A 181 119.35 38.13 -3.37
C ILE A 181 120.42 38.47 -2.31
N HIS A 182 120.13 38.22 -1.04
CA HIS A 182 121.08 38.46 0.05
C HIS A 182 122.05 37.28 0.29
N ASN A 183 121.94 36.18 -0.45
CA ASN A 183 122.68 34.93 -0.27
C ASN A 183 122.50 34.33 1.14
N GLU A 184 121.29 34.40 1.67
CA GLU A 184 120.92 33.86 2.98
C GLU A 184 120.24 32.48 2.83
N ASP A 185 121.00 31.48 2.41
CA ASP A 185 120.45 30.14 2.10
C ASP A 185 119.79 29.46 3.32
N ASP A 186 120.39 29.58 4.51
CA ASP A 186 119.81 29.05 5.77
C ASP A 186 118.43 29.65 6.07
N ALA A 187 118.23 30.95 5.76
CA ALA A 187 116.96 31.63 5.97
C ALA A 187 115.87 31.14 4.99
N VAL A 188 116.26 30.73 3.78
CA VAL A 188 115.34 30.10 2.82
C VAL A 188 114.88 28.73 3.33
N GLU A 189 115.78 27.92 3.88
CA GLU A 189 115.42 26.60 4.44
C GLU A 189 114.48 26.72 5.65
N ASP A 190 114.70 27.70 6.52
CA ASP A 190 113.81 27.98 7.65
C ASP A 190 112.43 28.47 7.19
N LEU A 191 112.39 29.33 6.17
CA LEU A 191 111.14 29.79 5.55
C LEU A 191 110.36 28.63 4.90
N ASP A 192 111.06 27.74 4.19
CA ASP A 192 110.51 26.52 3.59
C ASP A 192 109.86 25.62 4.65
N ARG A 193 110.56 25.40 5.77
CA ARG A 193 110.06 24.60 6.89
C ARG A 193 108.81 25.24 7.49
N SER A 194 108.86 26.54 7.75
CA SER A 194 107.72 27.29 8.30
C SER A 194 106.48 27.21 7.41
N ILE A 195 106.62 27.34 6.09
CA ILE A 195 105.49 27.26 5.16
C ILE A 195 104.97 25.83 5.05
N LYS A 196 105.84 24.82 4.99
CA LYS A 196 105.43 23.40 5.00
C LYS A 196 104.63 23.08 6.25
N ASP A 197 105.09 23.50 7.43
CA ASP A 197 104.41 23.27 8.70
C ASP A 197 103.03 23.95 8.74
N LYS A 198 102.95 25.21 8.28
CA LYS A 198 101.67 25.93 8.15
C LYS A 198 100.69 25.19 7.22
N LEU A 199 101.15 24.75 6.05
CA LEU A 199 100.30 24.01 5.10
C LEU A 199 99.84 22.66 5.66
N HIS A 200 100.71 21.95 6.38
CA HIS A 200 100.34 20.70 7.05
C HIS A 200 99.31 20.93 8.15
N HIS A 201 99.46 21.98 8.94
CA HIS A 201 98.49 22.35 9.97
C HIS A 201 97.13 22.75 9.36
N GLU A 202 97.14 23.59 8.32
CA GLU A 202 95.93 24.00 7.60
C GLU A 202 95.21 22.80 6.97
N LYS A 203 95.97 21.88 6.38
CA LYS A 203 95.45 20.62 5.82
C LYS A 203 94.79 19.78 6.91
N ALA A 204 95.47 19.54 8.04
CA ALA A 204 94.94 18.76 9.15
C ALA A 204 93.64 19.39 9.71
N ALA A 205 93.63 20.71 9.91
CA ALA A 205 92.45 21.44 10.36
C ALA A 205 91.30 21.39 9.34
N ALA A 206 91.59 21.39 8.04
CA ALA A 206 90.59 21.23 6.98
C ALA A 206 90.03 19.80 6.94
N GLU A 207 90.88 18.79 7.11
CA GLU A 207 90.47 17.38 7.20
C GLU A 207 89.58 17.13 8.42
N GLU A 208 89.91 17.69 9.58
CA GLU A 208 89.07 17.61 10.79
C GLU A 208 87.69 18.24 10.56
N ARG A 209 87.66 19.46 10.00
CA ARG A 209 86.39 20.14 9.65
C ARG A 209 85.56 19.33 8.66
N LEU A 210 86.20 18.71 7.67
CA LEU A 210 85.54 17.84 6.69
C LEU A 210 84.95 16.60 7.37
N GLN A 211 85.70 15.96 8.28
CA GLN A 211 85.20 14.81 9.03
C GLN A 211 84.02 15.19 9.93
N ALA A 212 84.11 16.30 10.66
CA ALA A 212 83.02 16.81 11.49
C ALA A 212 81.75 17.07 10.66
N THR A 213 81.91 17.70 9.49
CA THR A 213 80.80 17.95 8.56
C THR A 213 80.20 16.64 8.05
N ARG A 214 81.03 15.65 7.70
CA ARG A 214 80.55 14.33 7.25
C ARG A 214 79.77 13.58 8.34
N ARG A 215 80.21 13.63 9.59
CA ARG A 215 79.47 13.04 10.72
C ARG A 215 78.11 13.70 10.89
N SER A 216 78.07 15.03 10.90
CA SER A 216 76.81 15.78 10.99
C SER A 216 75.87 15.48 9.81
N ALA A 217 76.41 15.36 8.59
CA ALA A 217 75.62 14.98 7.42
C ALA A 217 75.02 13.57 7.57
N ALA A 218 75.81 12.59 8.05
CA ALA A 218 75.34 11.24 8.28
C ALA A 218 74.28 11.17 9.39
N GLU A 219 74.43 11.94 10.47
CA GLU A 219 73.43 12.05 11.54
C GLU A 219 72.12 12.66 11.02
N LEU A 220 72.21 13.73 10.22
CA LEU A 220 71.04 14.35 9.60
C LEU A 220 70.34 13.41 8.61
N GLU A 221 71.10 12.65 7.83
CA GLU A 221 70.55 11.67 6.88
C GLU A 221 69.86 10.51 7.62
N ALA A 222 70.45 10.01 8.71
CA ALA A 222 69.83 9.01 9.57
C ALA A 222 68.55 9.53 10.22
N GLU A 223 68.53 10.77 10.70
CA GLU A 223 67.34 11.41 11.26
C GLU A 223 66.25 11.62 10.19
N LEU A 224 66.63 11.99 8.98
CA LEU A 224 65.72 12.12 7.85
C LEU A 224 65.08 10.78 7.52
N GLU A 225 65.87 9.70 7.46
CA GLU A 225 65.35 8.37 7.19
C GLU A 225 64.48 7.83 8.34
N ARG A 226 64.81 8.16 9.59
CA ARG A 226 63.95 7.87 10.75
C ARG A 226 62.61 8.59 10.64
N LEU A 227 62.61 9.86 10.23
CA LEU A 227 61.38 10.64 10.04
C LEU A 227 60.56 10.15 8.82
N ARG A 228 61.20 9.62 7.78
CA ARG A 228 60.53 9.00 6.62
C ARG A 228 59.92 7.64 6.94
N SER A 229 60.66 6.81 7.67
CA SER A 229 60.24 5.44 8.02
C SER A 229 59.28 5.40 9.19
N ALA A 230 59.30 6.40 10.07
CA ALA A 230 58.25 6.58 11.06
C ALA A 230 56.91 6.78 10.34
N PRO A 231 55.87 5.98 10.66
CA PRO A 231 54.53 6.21 10.14
C PRO A 231 54.18 7.67 10.40
N SER A 232 53.94 8.43 9.33
CA SER A 232 53.69 9.85 9.51
C SER A 232 52.47 10.01 10.42
N LEU A 233 52.52 10.95 11.36
CA LEU A 233 51.34 11.28 12.18
C LEU A 233 50.11 11.50 11.29
N LYS A 234 50.34 12.03 10.09
CA LYS A 234 49.36 12.14 9.02
C LYS A 234 48.75 10.79 8.59
N GLU A 235 49.54 9.76 8.29
CA GLU A 235 49.02 8.44 7.95
C GLU A 235 48.22 7.80 9.09
N ALA A 236 48.67 7.96 10.34
CA ALA A 236 47.92 7.50 11.50
C ALA A 236 46.56 8.21 11.61
N LEU A 237 46.56 9.54 11.46
CA LEU A 237 45.34 10.36 11.45
C LEU A 237 44.45 10.07 10.24
N GLU A 238 45.00 9.75 9.07
CA GLU A 238 44.23 9.36 7.88
C GLU A 238 43.53 8.00 8.09
N LYS A 239 44.20 7.04 8.75
CA LYS A 239 43.56 5.78 9.16
C LYS A 239 42.45 6.02 10.18
N GLU A 240 42.70 6.85 11.19
CA GLU A 240 41.69 7.21 12.19
C GLU A 240 40.49 7.91 11.54
N LYS A 241 40.74 8.88 10.66
CA LYS A 241 39.71 9.55 9.87
C LYS A 241 38.90 8.55 9.05
N ALA A 242 39.53 7.61 8.35
CA ALA A 242 38.84 6.60 7.56
C ALA A 242 37.95 5.69 8.44
N MET A 243 38.43 5.29 9.62
CA MET A 243 37.63 4.53 10.58
C MET A 243 36.41 5.32 11.05
N LEU A 244 36.60 6.60 11.41
CA LEU A 244 35.51 7.47 11.84
C LEU A 244 34.50 7.74 10.71
N GLU A 245 34.95 7.90 9.47
CA GLU A 245 34.07 8.05 8.30
C GLU A 245 33.21 6.81 8.07
N ASP A 246 33.77 5.61 8.26
CA ASP A 246 33.00 4.37 8.17
C ASP A 246 32.00 4.22 9.33
N ASP A 247 32.36 4.63 10.54
CA ASP A 247 31.43 4.64 11.67
C ASP A 247 30.31 5.66 11.47
N VAL A 248 30.61 6.85 10.93
CA VAL A 248 29.59 7.84 10.54
C VAL A 248 28.60 7.24 9.54
N LYS A 249 29.08 6.49 8.53
CA LYS A 249 28.19 5.80 7.57
C LYS A 249 27.31 4.74 8.26
N LYS A 250 27.86 3.96 9.20
CA LYS A 250 27.09 2.99 9.98
C LYS A 250 26.00 3.67 10.81
N PHE A 251 26.33 4.78 11.47
CA PHE A 251 25.35 5.56 12.24
C PHE A 251 24.25 6.14 11.36
N HIS A 252 24.57 6.71 10.19
CA HIS A 252 23.56 7.18 9.25
C HIS A 252 22.62 6.06 8.82
N LYS A 253 23.16 4.89 8.48
CA LYS A 253 22.34 3.71 8.12
C LYS A 253 21.42 3.28 9.26
N MET A 254 21.92 3.29 10.51
CA MET A 254 21.10 2.97 11.68
C MET A 254 20.02 4.02 11.92
N ILE A 255 20.33 5.31 11.73
CA ILE A 255 19.35 6.40 11.84
C ILE A 255 18.27 6.25 10.78
N GLU A 256 18.62 5.92 9.52
CA GLU A 256 17.64 5.65 8.45
C GLU A 256 16.72 4.47 8.81
N GLU A 257 17.28 3.37 9.32
CA GLU A 257 16.49 2.21 9.74
C GLU A 257 15.55 2.54 10.90
N LEU A 258 16.04 3.26 11.92
CA LEU A 258 15.22 3.70 13.04
C LEU A 258 14.13 4.68 12.61
N SER A 259 14.44 5.62 11.71
CA SER A 259 13.47 6.57 11.15
C SER A 259 12.36 5.83 10.41
N LEU A 260 12.70 4.83 9.61
CA LEU A 260 11.73 3.98 8.92
C LEU A 260 10.83 3.21 9.91
N ARG A 261 11.41 2.69 11.00
CA ARG A 261 10.63 2.00 12.06
C ARG A 261 9.70 2.97 12.78
N ILE A 262 10.12 4.20 13.03
CA ILE A 262 9.27 5.25 13.62
C ILE A 262 8.09 5.54 12.68
N GLU A 263 8.32 5.79 11.39
CA GLU A 263 7.25 6.03 10.42
C GLU A 263 6.29 4.84 10.29
N GLN A 264 6.79 3.60 10.40
CA GLN A 264 5.94 2.41 10.43
C GLN A 264 5.09 2.35 11.72
N ALA A 265 5.69 2.63 12.87
CA ALA A 265 4.98 2.65 14.15
C ALA A 265 3.93 3.76 14.20
N GLU A 266 4.24 4.95 13.70
CA GLU A 266 3.29 6.07 13.59
C GLU A 266 2.10 5.73 12.69
N ARG A 267 2.31 5.06 11.55
CA ARG A 267 1.21 4.59 10.70
C ARG A 267 0.31 3.58 11.40
N VAL A 268 0.90 2.63 12.14
CA VAL A 268 0.13 1.65 12.90
C VAL A 268 -0.65 2.33 14.02
N LEU A 269 -0.03 3.29 14.71
CA LEU A 269 -0.66 4.05 15.79
C LEU A 269 -1.85 4.85 15.26
N ALA A 270 -1.70 5.57 14.15
CA ALA A 270 -2.78 6.31 13.52
C ALA A 270 -3.97 5.41 13.10
N GLU A 271 -3.69 4.23 12.53
CA GLU A 271 -4.74 3.25 12.20
C GLU A 271 -5.45 2.73 13.46
N LYS A 272 -4.69 2.48 14.54
CA LYS A 272 -5.27 2.05 15.82
C LYS A 272 -6.09 3.13 16.49
N GLU A 273 -5.66 4.38 16.45
CA GLU A 273 -6.44 5.52 16.94
C GLU A 273 -7.78 5.62 16.19
N LYS A 274 -7.77 5.50 14.86
CA LYS A 274 -9.01 5.47 14.07
C LYS A 274 -9.92 4.29 14.41
N GLN A 275 -9.36 3.11 14.67
CA GLN A 275 -10.13 1.94 15.11
C GLN A 275 -10.74 2.16 16.50
N VAL A 276 -10.00 2.76 17.42
CA VAL A 276 -10.49 3.11 18.76
C VAL A 276 -11.62 4.13 18.67
N GLU A 277 -11.46 5.19 17.87
CA GLU A 277 -12.49 6.20 17.67
C GLU A 277 -13.78 5.59 17.07
N ALA A 278 -13.64 4.73 16.05
CA ALA A 278 -14.79 4.03 15.47
C ALA A 278 -15.50 3.11 16.49
N LYS A 279 -14.73 2.39 17.31
CA LYS A 279 -15.28 1.52 18.37
C LYS A 279 -15.92 2.31 19.49
N GLN A 280 -15.37 3.46 19.84
CA GLN A 280 -15.93 4.37 20.83
C GLN A 280 -17.28 4.92 20.35
N ALA A 281 -17.37 5.37 19.09
CA ALA A 281 -18.62 5.82 18.49
C ALA A 281 -19.68 4.71 18.40
N GLU A 282 -19.28 3.47 18.05
CA GLU A 282 -20.17 2.30 18.08
C GLU A 282 -20.70 2.03 19.49
N ASN A 283 -19.83 2.09 20.49
CA ASN A 283 -20.21 1.86 21.89
C ASN A 283 -21.16 2.95 22.41
N GLU A 284 -20.90 4.22 22.09
CA GLU A 284 -21.80 5.34 22.40
C GLU A 284 -23.19 5.11 21.80
N LYS A 285 -23.27 4.72 20.53
CA LYS A 285 -24.53 4.38 19.87
C LYS A 285 -25.25 3.20 20.56
N ILE A 286 -24.52 2.14 20.93
CA ILE A 286 -25.09 0.99 21.65
C ILE A 286 -25.58 1.40 23.05
N CYS A 287 -24.88 2.31 23.73
CA CYS A 287 -25.32 2.87 25.01
C CYS A 287 -26.61 3.69 24.85
N GLU A 288 -26.69 4.55 23.84
CA GLU A 288 -27.91 5.31 23.51
C GLU A 288 -29.09 4.37 23.20
N GLU A 289 -28.87 3.35 22.37
CA GLU A 289 -29.87 2.33 22.05
C GLU A 289 -30.32 1.55 23.29
N ASN A 290 -29.39 1.18 24.19
CA ASN A 290 -29.72 0.51 25.45
C ASN A 290 -30.53 1.41 26.39
N GLU A 291 -30.18 2.69 26.51
CA GLU A 291 -30.92 3.64 27.34
C GLU A 291 -32.31 3.91 26.76
N GLU A 292 -32.47 3.98 25.44
CA GLU A 292 -33.78 4.03 24.79
C GLU A 292 -34.59 2.75 25.04
N LEU A 293 -33.97 1.56 24.91
CA LEU A 293 -34.62 0.30 25.21
C LEU A 293 -35.04 0.19 26.67
N LYS A 294 -34.19 0.62 27.62
CA LYS A 294 -34.55 0.69 29.04
C LYS A 294 -35.73 1.62 29.26
N ARG A 295 -35.72 2.85 28.70
CA ARG A 295 -36.86 3.77 28.79
C ARG A 295 -38.14 3.16 28.22
N ARG A 296 -38.05 2.44 27.10
CA ARG A 296 -39.20 1.72 26.51
C ARG A 296 -39.70 0.59 27.40
N VAL A 297 -38.81 -0.16 28.05
CA VAL A 297 -39.16 -1.23 29.00
C VAL A 297 -39.77 -0.65 30.28
N GLU A 298 -39.22 0.43 30.83
CA GLU A 298 -39.76 1.10 32.02
C GLU A 298 -41.13 1.75 31.74
N ALA A 299 -41.37 2.23 30.52
CA ALA A 299 -42.66 2.77 30.10
C ALA A 299 -43.73 1.68 29.87
N GLN A 300 -43.33 0.42 29.71
CA GLN A 300 -44.28 -0.69 29.62
C GLN A 300 -44.92 -0.92 30.99
N SER A 301 -46.26 -0.99 31.02
CA SER A 301 -47.05 -1.14 32.25
C SER A 301 -47.03 -2.55 32.85
N PHE A 302 -46.18 -3.45 32.34
CA PHE A 302 -46.05 -4.83 32.75
C PHE A 302 -44.59 -5.11 33.15
N ASN A 303 -44.37 -5.70 34.31
CA ASN A 303 -43.05 -6.07 34.79
C ASN A 303 -42.68 -7.48 34.27
N ALA A 304 -41.41 -7.87 34.30
CA ALA A 304 -40.94 -9.23 33.94
C ALA A 304 -41.71 -10.33 34.70
N ARG A 305 -42.12 -10.04 35.93
CA ARG A 305 -43.00 -10.92 36.73
C ARG A 305 -44.40 -11.06 36.16
N ASP A 306 -44.95 -10.00 35.56
CA ASP A 306 -46.26 -10.00 34.90
C ASP A 306 -46.20 -10.74 33.56
N VAL A 307 -45.10 -10.63 32.82
CA VAL A 307 -44.87 -11.44 31.60
C VAL A 307 -44.82 -12.93 31.94
N GLU A 308 -44.12 -13.30 33.01
CA GLU A 308 -44.07 -14.70 33.46
C GLU A 308 -45.43 -15.18 33.99
N ARG A 309 -46.22 -14.29 34.61
CA ARG A 309 -47.61 -14.58 34.99
C ARG A 309 -48.49 -14.80 33.75
N MET A 310 -48.43 -13.90 32.77
CA MET A 310 -49.15 -14.01 31.50
C MET A 310 -48.77 -15.30 30.75
N LYS A 311 -47.49 -15.70 30.78
CA LYS A 311 -47.04 -16.96 30.16
C LYS A 311 -47.68 -18.18 30.82
N ARG A 312 -47.77 -18.20 32.16
CA ARG A 312 -48.47 -19.28 32.88
C ARG A 312 -49.98 -19.27 32.64
N GLU A 313 -50.59 -18.09 32.56
CA GLU A 313 -52.01 -17.94 32.24
C GLU A 313 -52.30 -18.37 30.80
N LEU A 314 -51.44 -18.03 29.83
CA LEU A 314 -51.53 -18.50 28.45
C LEU A 314 -51.43 -20.03 28.37
N GLN A 315 -50.45 -20.63 29.04
CA GLN A 315 -50.33 -22.09 29.14
C GLN A 315 -51.53 -22.76 29.83
N ALA A 316 -52.24 -22.04 30.71
CA ALA A 316 -53.49 -22.53 31.29
C ALA A 316 -54.63 -22.49 30.28
N VAL A 317 -54.80 -21.36 29.58
CA VAL A 317 -55.82 -21.21 28.53
C VAL A 317 -55.58 -22.18 27.37
N GLU A 318 -54.35 -22.43 26.97
CA GLU A 318 -54.01 -23.44 25.95
C GLU A 318 -54.44 -24.84 26.38
N ARG A 319 -54.23 -25.21 27.66
CA ARG A 319 -54.71 -26.49 28.20
C ARG A 319 -56.24 -26.56 28.21
N ASP A 320 -56.90 -25.50 28.67
CA ASP A 320 -58.37 -25.44 28.73
C ASP A 320 -58.98 -25.48 27.31
N THR A 321 -58.30 -24.87 26.32
CA THR A 321 -58.70 -24.92 24.91
C THR A 321 -58.56 -26.33 24.36
N ALA A 322 -57.44 -27.01 24.62
CA ALA A 322 -57.24 -28.40 24.21
C ALA A 322 -58.28 -29.33 24.86
N GLU A 323 -58.63 -29.11 26.13
CA GLU A 323 -59.69 -29.85 26.83
C GLU A 323 -61.08 -29.57 26.21
N ALA A 324 -61.38 -28.32 25.89
CA ALA A 324 -62.62 -27.93 25.21
C ALA A 324 -62.70 -28.52 23.78
N GLU A 325 -61.59 -28.60 23.06
CA GLU A 325 -61.53 -29.27 21.75
C GLU A 325 -61.78 -30.77 21.85
N LEU A 326 -61.21 -31.45 22.86
CA LEU A 326 -61.50 -32.86 23.13
C LEU A 326 -62.97 -33.08 23.48
N ALA A 327 -63.53 -32.22 24.34
CA ALA A 327 -64.96 -32.28 24.69
C ALA A 327 -65.87 -32.03 23.48
N ARG A 328 -65.51 -31.08 22.60
CA ARG A 328 -66.21 -30.85 21.33
C ARG A 328 -66.17 -32.09 20.44
N ASN A 329 -64.99 -32.68 20.23
CA ASN A 329 -64.85 -33.87 19.39
C ASN A 329 -65.68 -35.05 19.93
N ALA A 330 -65.74 -35.23 21.25
CA ALA A 330 -66.58 -36.25 21.86
C ALA A 330 -68.10 -35.99 21.65
N LEU A 331 -68.53 -34.72 21.71
CA LEU A 331 -69.92 -34.35 21.39
C LEU A 331 -70.23 -34.50 19.89
N GLU A 332 -69.28 -34.22 19.01
CA GLU A 332 -69.42 -34.45 17.57
C GLU A 332 -69.54 -35.95 17.25
N GLU A 333 -68.75 -36.80 17.91
CA GLU A 333 -68.87 -38.26 17.80
C GLU A 333 -70.25 -38.74 18.26
N GLN A 334 -70.74 -38.26 19.41
CA GLN A 334 -72.10 -38.56 19.88
C GLN A 334 -73.18 -38.07 18.91
N ALA A 335 -73.01 -36.90 18.30
CA ALA A 335 -73.94 -36.39 17.31
C ALA A 335 -73.93 -37.26 16.03
N TRP A 336 -72.76 -37.74 15.62
CA TRP A 336 -72.62 -38.62 14.45
C TRP A 336 -73.27 -40.00 14.68
N ASP A 337 -73.12 -40.57 15.88
CA ASP A 337 -73.79 -41.80 16.28
C ASP A 337 -75.32 -41.64 16.30
N LEU A 338 -75.81 -40.51 16.82
CA LEU A 338 -77.24 -40.18 16.81
C LEU A 338 -77.78 -39.98 15.38
N ASP A 339 -77.04 -39.30 14.50
CA ASP A 339 -77.43 -39.10 13.10
C ASP A 339 -77.45 -40.44 12.32
N THR A 340 -76.49 -41.31 12.58
CA THR A 340 -76.46 -42.68 12.02
C THR A 340 -77.67 -43.49 12.49
N THR A 341 -77.98 -43.41 13.79
CA THR A 341 -79.16 -44.08 14.38
C THR A 341 -80.45 -43.54 13.79
N LEU A 342 -80.60 -42.21 13.66
CA LEU A 342 -81.75 -41.56 13.04
C LEU A 342 -81.90 -41.98 11.58
N SER A 343 -80.80 -41.99 10.83
CA SER A 343 -80.76 -42.43 9.43
C SER A 343 -81.21 -43.89 9.27
N HIS A 344 -80.82 -44.79 10.18
CA HIS A 344 -81.33 -46.15 10.20
C HIS A 344 -82.83 -46.20 10.47
N LYS A 345 -83.34 -45.42 11.45
CA LYS A 345 -84.77 -45.38 11.77
C LYS A 345 -85.63 -44.80 10.64
N ILE A 346 -85.11 -43.84 9.89
CA ILE A 346 -85.79 -43.32 8.69
C ILE A 346 -85.89 -44.41 7.62
N LYS A 347 -84.82 -45.18 7.38
CA LYS A 347 -84.86 -46.32 6.45
C LYS A 347 -85.86 -47.40 6.87
N ASP A 348 -85.94 -47.71 8.18
CA ASP A 348 -86.95 -48.64 8.70
C ASP A 348 -88.37 -48.13 8.45
N LEU A 349 -88.62 -46.83 8.67
CA LEU A 349 -89.91 -46.20 8.38
C LEU A 349 -90.23 -46.20 6.88
N GLU A 350 -89.24 -45.97 6.01
CA GLU A 350 -89.38 -46.09 4.56
C GLU A 350 -89.79 -47.48 4.12
N ALA A 351 -89.18 -48.52 4.68
CA ALA A 351 -89.57 -49.90 4.44
C ALA A 351 -91.03 -50.15 4.85
N LEU A 352 -91.42 -49.72 6.06
CA LEU A 352 -92.78 -49.90 6.57
C LEU A 352 -93.82 -49.10 5.77
N GLY A 353 -93.46 -47.89 5.32
CA GLY A 353 -94.27 -47.07 4.43
C GLY A 353 -94.47 -47.72 3.07
N MET A 354 -93.43 -48.36 2.50
CA MET A 354 -93.53 -49.14 1.28
C MET A 354 -94.45 -50.36 1.44
N GLU A 355 -94.35 -51.10 2.55
CA GLU A 355 -95.24 -52.22 2.84
C GLU A 355 -96.71 -51.78 2.96
N CYS A 356 -96.96 -50.69 3.68
CA CYS A 356 -98.30 -50.12 3.80
C CYS A 356 -98.85 -49.65 2.45
N ASN A 357 -98.03 -49.01 1.62
CA ASN A 357 -98.40 -48.62 0.26
C ASN A 357 -98.70 -49.83 -0.64
N GLN A 358 -97.96 -50.93 -0.48
CA GLN A 358 -98.21 -52.17 -1.21
C GLN A 358 -99.51 -52.84 -0.76
N ALA A 359 -99.82 -52.82 0.53
CA ALA A 359 -101.10 -53.28 1.06
C ALA A 359 -102.28 -52.42 0.55
N LEU A 360 -102.13 -51.10 0.49
CA LEU A 360 -103.14 -50.19 -0.08
C LEU A 360 -103.39 -50.46 -1.57
N LYS A 361 -102.33 -50.70 -2.34
CA LYS A 361 -102.44 -51.11 -3.77
C LYS A 361 -103.16 -52.45 -3.93
N ARG A 362 -102.93 -53.43 -3.06
CA ARG A 362 -103.64 -54.73 -3.08
C ARG A 362 -105.14 -54.57 -2.78
N LEU A 363 -105.49 -53.65 -1.89
CA LEU A 363 -106.88 -53.41 -1.48
C LEU A 363 -107.68 -52.53 -2.46
N LYS A 364 -107.07 -51.99 -3.53
CA LYS A 364 -107.70 -51.06 -4.51
C LYS A 364 -108.45 -49.88 -3.85
N ILE A 365 -108.03 -49.45 -2.66
CA ILE A 365 -108.64 -48.34 -1.93
C ILE A 365 -108.08 -47.03 -2.48
N GLY A 366 -108.84 -46.39 -3.40
CA GLY A 366 -108.62 -45.01 -3.88
C GLY A 366 -107.23 -44.74 -4.49
N ASN A 367 -107.18 -44.33 -5.76
CA ASN A 367 -105.93 -44.02 -6.48
C ASN A 367 -105.13 -42.78 -5.96
N GLY A 368 -105.23 -42.42 -4.67
CA GLY A 368 -104.65 -41.17 -4.13
C GLY A 368 -104.07 -41.20 -2.71
N ILE A 369 -104.01 -42.36 -2.02
CA ILE A 369 -103.42 -42.44 -0.66
C ILE A 369 -102.09 -43.20 -0.73
N GLN A 370 -100.96 -42.48 -0.63
CA GLN A 370 -99.61 -43.04 -0.64
C GLN A 370 -98.73 -42.39 0.44
N TYR A 371 -98.25 -43.19 1.40
CA TYR A 371 -97.26 -42.74 2.38
C TYR A 371 -96.00 -42.26 1.64
N LEU A 372 -95.68 -40.97 1.80
CA LEU A 372 -94.49 -40.32 1.24
C LEU A 372 -93.73 -39.66 2.40
N LEU A 373 -92.69 -40.32 2.90
CA LEU A 373 -92.02 -39.88 4.11
C LEU A 373 -91.18 -38.63 3.85
N ASN A 374 -91.18 -37.71 4.81
CA ASN A 374 -90.32 -36.52 4.80
C ASN A 374 -89.33 -36.56 5.98
N ALA A 375 -88.06 -36.83 5.68
CA ALA A 375 -86.96 -36.89 6.64
C ALA A 375 -86.71 -35.56 7.40
N LYS A 376 -87.27 -34.43 6.93
CA LYS A 376 -87.10 -33.11 7.55
C LYS A 376 -88.33 -32.62 8.34
N GLY A 377 -89.36 -33.46 8.51
CA GLY A 377 -90.54 -33.11 9.30
C GLY A 377 -90.24 -33.08 10.80
N THR A 378 -90.74 -32.08 11.53
CA THR A 378 -90.61 -31.99 12.99
C THR A 378 -91.82 -32.55 13.73
N THR A 379 -92.89 -32.90 13.00
CA THR A 379 -94.10 -33.52 13.56
C THR A 379 -94.39 -34.89 12.91
N PRO A 380 -94.99 -35.86 13.63
CA PRO A 380 -95.27 -37.19 13.09
C PRO A 380 -96.14 -37.19 11.82
N ALA A 381 -97.02 -36.20 11.66
CA ALA A 381 -97.86 -36.05 10.48
C ALA A 381 -97.08 -35.56 9.24
N GLU A 382 -96.11 -34.67 9.43
CA GLU A 382 -95.21 -34.21 8.37
C GLU A 382 -94.21 -35.30 7.97
N ILE A 383 -93.71 -36.08 8.94
CA ILE A 383 -92.80 -37.20 8.69
C ILE A 383 -93.50 -38.28 7.86
N MET A 384 -94.77 -38.58 8.15
CA MET A 384 -95.56 -39.63 7.48
C MET A 384 -96.20 -39.20 6.14
N GLY A 385 -96.14 -37.91 5.79
CA GLY A 385 -96.67 -37.34 4.53
C GLY A 385 -98.19 -37.39 4.35
N ILE A 386 -98.91 -38.11 5.22
CA ILE A 386 -100.36 -38.25 5.25
C ILE A 386 -100.83 -38.23 6.70
N ASP A 387 -101.92 -37.51 6.97
CA ASP A 387 -102.65 -37.68 8.23
C ASP A 387 -103.43 -39.00 8.23
N HIS A 388 -102.86 -40.02 8.87
CA HIS A 388 -103.43 -41.35 8.96
C HIS A 388 -104.82 -41.37 9.63
N LYS A 389 -105.15 -40.36 10.45
CA LYS A 389 -106.46 -40.26 11.13
C LYS A 389 -107.50 -39.61 10.24
N LEU A 390 -107.14 -38.57 9.50
CA LEU A 390 -108.07 -37.78 8.70
C LEU A 390 -108.29 -38.31 7.28
N VAL A 391 -107.32 -39.00 6.68
CA VAL A 391 -107.40 -39.40 5.27
C VAL A 391 -107.57 -40.90 5.11
N LEU A 392 -106.72 -41.70 5.76
CA LEU A 392 -106.73 -43.15 5.57
C LEU A 392 -107.89 -43.86 6.30
N LYS A 393 -108.16 -43.47 7.56
CA LYS A 393 -109.20 -44.10 8.38
C LYS A 393 -110.62 -43.92 7.83
N PRO A 394 -111.02 -42.75 7.30
CA PRO A 394 -112.34 -42.57 6.67
C PRO A 394 -112.46 -43.33 5.34
N ALA A 395 -111.41 -43.37 4.52
CA ALA A 395 -111.41 -44.11 3.25
C ALA A 395 -111.57 -45.63 3.45
N LEU A 396 -110.89 -46.20 4.46
CA LEU A 396 -111.05 -47.60 4.86
C LEU A 396 -112.47 -47.91 5.37
N ARG A 397 -113.10 -46.98 6.11
CA ARG A 397 -114.49 -47.12 6.57
C ARG A 397 -115.47 -47.09 5.39
N SER A 398 -115.31 -46.16 4.47
CA SER A 398 -116.12 -46.09 3.24
C SER A 398 -116.01 -47.38 2.41
N PHE A 399 -114.80 -47.91 2.20
CA PHE A 399 -114.60 -49.17 1.48
C PHE A 399 -115.22 -50.37 2.21
N SER A 400 -115.15 -50.40 3.55
CA SER A 400 -115.82 -51.42 4.35
C SER A 400 -117.35 -51.35 4.23
N ASP A 401 -117.92 -50.15 4.24
CA ASP A 401 -119.36 -49.95 4.11
C ASP A 401 -119.86 -50.29 2.69
N GLU A 402 -119.05 -50.04 1.66
CA GLU A 402 -119.35 -50.39 0.26
C GLU A 402 -119.29 -51.92 0.02
N ILE A 403 -118.32 -52.61 0.62
CA ILE A 403 -118.30 -54.08 0.66
C ILE A 403 -119.53 -54.62 1.40
N LYS A 404 -119.89 -54.05 2.55
CA LYS A 404 -121.09 -54.48 3.29
C LYS A 404 -122.36 -54.29 2.48
N LYS A 405 -122.53 -53.14 1.81
CA LYS A 405 -123.67 -52.86 0.93
C LYS A 405 -123.75 -53.88 -0.22
N SER A 406 -122.64 -54.10 -0.93
CA SER A 406 -122.57 -55.10 -2.02
C SER A 406 -122.84 -56.52 -1.54
N SER A 407 -122.37 -56.88 -0.33
CA SER A 407 -122.65 -58.18 0.26
C SER A 407 -124.11 -58.35 0.70
N MET A 408 -124.76 -57.27 1.14
CA MET A 408 -126.16 -57.28 1.56
C MET A 408 -127.12 -57.37 0.37
N GLU A 409 -126.83 -56.67 -0.73
CA GLU A 409 -127.55 -56.83 -2.01
C GLU A 409 -127.46 -58.28 -2.53
N LYS A 410 -126.27 -58.90 -2.49
CA LYS A 410 -126.10 -60.31 -2.88
C LYS A 410 -126.81 -61.28 -1.93
N LEU A 411 -126.93 -60.93 -0.64
CA LEU A 411 -127.66 -61.74 0.35
C LEU A 411 -129.17 -61.66 0.11
N GLU A 412 -129.71 -60.48 -0.19
CA GLU A 412 -131.12 -60.30 -0.56
C GLU A 412 -131.48 -61.05 -1.85
N GLU A 413 -130.60 -61.02 -2.86
CA GLU A 413 -130.74 -61.87 -4.05
C GLU A 413 -130.78 -63.36 -3.69
N SER A 414 -129.89 -63.82 -2.81
CA SER A 414 -129.83 -65.22 -2.39
C SER A 414 -131.06 -65.67 -1.59
N ILE A 415 -131.65 -64.78 -0.77
CA ILE A 415 -132.91 -65.04 -0.05
C ILE A 415 -134.07 -65.17 -1.04
N SER A 416 -134.12 -64.32 -2.09
CA SER A 416 -135.11 -64.43 -3.18
C SER A 416 -135.03 -65.78 -3.92
N TYR A 417 -133.81 -66.26 -4.21
CA TYR A 417 -133.62 -67.57 -4.84
C TYR A 417 -134.06 -68.73 -3.93
N GLN A 418 -133.83 -68.61 -2.61
CA GLN A 418 -134.21 -69.62 -1.64
C GLN A 418 -135.74 -69.70 -1.45
N GLN A 419 -136.45 -68.58 -1.53
CA GLN A 419 -137.92 -68.54 -1.49
C GLN A 419 -138.55 -69.20 -2.74
N LYS A 420 -138.00 -68.94 -3.94
CA LYS A 420 -138.40 -69.63 -5.19
C LYS A 420 -138.13 -71.14 -5.17
N SER A 421 -137.10 -71.57 -4.45
CA SER A 421 -136.80 -73.00 -4.24
C SER A 421 -137.85 -73.69 -3.37
N GLY A 422 -138.31 -73.03 -2.29
CA GLY A 422 -139.35 -73.54 -1.40
C GLY A 422 -140.71 -73.76 -2.08
N GLU A 423 -141.15 -72.83 -2.93
CA GLU A 423 -142.41 -72.98 -3.69
C GLU A 423 -142.36 -74.15 -4.69
N ASN A 424 -141.20 -74.38 -5.31
CA ASN A 424 -140.99 -75.52 -6.21
C ASN A 424 -140.99 -76.86 -5.46
N ALA A 425 -140.52 -76.90 -4.21
CA ALA A 425 -140.55 -78.10 -3.37
C ALA A 425 -141.98 -78.51 -3.01
N VAL A 426 -142.85 -77.56 -2.65
CA VAL A 426 -144.28 -77.81 -2.38
C VAL A 426 -145.00 -78.32 -3.64
N ARG A 427 -144.66 -77.78 -4.82
CA ARG A 427 -145.22 -78.23 -6.10
C ARG A 427 -144.78 -79.65 -6.47
N LEU A 428 -143.57 -80.05 -6.09
CA LEU A 428 -143.05 -81.42 -6.26
C LEU A 428 -143.75 -82.42 -5.34
N GLU A 429 -144.00 -82.04 -4.08
CA GLU A 429 -144.69 -82.90 -3.11
C GLU A 429 -146.14 -83.20 -3.52
N GLY A 430 -146.83 -82.20 -4.11
CA GLY A 430 -148.17 -82.38 -4.68
C GLY A 430 -148.21 -83.38 -5.85
N LYS A 431 -147.18 -83.37 -6.71
CA LYS A 431 -147.05 -84.37 -7.80
C LYS A 431 -146.64 -85.75 -7.29
N ARG A 432 -145.87 -85.82 -6.21
CA ARG A 432 -145.46 -87.07 -5.56
C ARG A 432 -146.65 -87.83 -4.97
N ASN A 433 -147.59 -87.10 -4.36
CA ASN A 433 -148.84 -87.67 -3.84
C ASN A 433 -149.79 -88.14 -4.94
N GLN A 434 -149.80 -87.47 -6.11
CA GLN A 434 -150.54 -87.95 -7.29
C GLN A 434 -149.93 -89.23 -7.89
N LEU A 435 -148.60 -89.36 -7.87
CA LEU A 435 -147.90 -90.58 -8.28
C LEU A 435 -148.17 -91.77 -7.34
N ALA A 436 -148.21 -91.54 -6.02
CA ALA A 436 -148.54 -92.58 -5.04
C ALA A 436 -149.98 -93.12 -5.22
N ALA A 437 -150.94 -92.26 -5.59
CA ALA A 437 -152.32 -92.67 -5.87
C ALA A 437 -152.46 -93.51 -7.15
N VAL A 438 -151.59 -93.30 -8.14
CA VAL A 438 -151.56 -94.12 -9.38
C VAL A 438 -150.87 -95.47 -9.13
N GLN A 439 -149.84 -95.51 -8.28
CA GLN A 439 -149.15 -96.76 -7.91
C GLN A 439 -150.06 -97.71 -7.11
N SER A 440 -150.87 -97.18 -6.19
CA SER A 440 -151.87 -97.98 -5.45
C SER A 440 -152.96 -98.59 -6.34
N ARG A 441 -153.20 -98.03 -7.53
CA ARG A 441 -154.17 -98.54 -8.53
C ARG A 441 -153.59 -99.63 -9.43
N ILE A 442 -152.26 -99.74 -9.48
CA ILE A 442 -151.53 -100.77 -10.24
C ILE A 442 -151.39 -102.04 -9.40
N ASP A 443 -151.17 -101.90 -8.09
CA ASP A 443 -151.00 -103.05 -7.19
C ASP A 443 -152.31 -103.79 -6.88
N GLU A 444 -153.47 -103.20 -7.17
CA GLU A 444 -154.80 -103.84 -7.05
C GLU A 444 -155.16 -104.75 -8.25
N VAL A 445 -154.40 -104.71 -9.35
CA VAL A 445 -154.71 -105.43 -10.61
C VAL A 445 -153.82 -106.68 -10.84
N SER A 446 -152.78 -106.90 -10.04
CA SER A 446 -151.85 -108.03 -10.23
C SER A 446 -152.05 -109.20 -9.25
N ALA A 447 -153.30 -109.57 -8.99
CA ALA A 447 -153.68 -110.81 -8.30
C ALA A 447 -154.24 -111.88 -9.29
N SER A 448 -153.36 -112.78 -9.77
CA SER A 448 -153.60 -114.12 -10.38
C SER A 448 -154.29 -114.22 -11.79
N PRO A 449 -154.22 -115.37 -12.51
CA PRO A 449 -153.10 -116.26 -12.86
C PRO A 449 -153.02 -116.66 -14.38
N CYS A 450 -151.94 -117.38 -14.74
CA CYS A 450 -151.73 -118.32 -15.89
C CYS A 450 -151.07 -117.90 -17.24
N LEU A 451 -149.96 -118.62 -17.54
CA LEU A 451 -149.35 -119.07 -18.83
C LEU A 451 -148.82 -118.02 -19.83
N ALA A 452 -147.73 -118.19 -20.61
CA ALA A 452 -146.71 -119.22 -20.80
C ALA A 452 -145.70 -118.76 -21.90
N ILE A 453 -144.40 -119.10 -21.73
CA ILE A 453 -143.47 -119.70 -22.74
C ILE A 453 -142.72 -118.85 -23.82
N TYR A 454 -141.42 -119.20 -23.95
CA TYR A 454 -140.39 -119.00 -25.02
C TYR A 454 -139.71 -117.60 -25.14
N THR A 455 -138.40 -117.45 -25.36
CA THR A 455 -137.42 -118.28 -26.10
C THR A 455 -135.96 -118.01 -25.67
N LEU A 456 -135.14 -119.06 -25.81
CA LEU A 456 -133.66 -119.10 -25.79
C LEU A 456 -133.08 -118.86 -27.20
N VAL A 457 -131.77 -118.59 -27.25
CA VAL A 457 -130.79 -118.75 -28.36
C VAL A 457 -130.47 -117.52 -29.23
N LEU A 458 -129.27 -116.95 -29.05
CA LEU A 458 -128.20 -116.77 -30.08
C LEU A 458 -126.96 -116.16 -29.35
N ILE A 459 -126.00 -116.95 -28.89
CA ILE A 459 -124.81 -117.42 -29.65
C ILE A 459 -123.98 -116.21 -30.12
N MET A 460 -122.90 -115.91 -29.39
CA MET A 460 -121.51 -116.21 -29.79
C MET A 460 -121.15 -115.70 -31.18
N PHE A 461 -120.01 -115.03 -31.30
CA PHE A 461 -118.89 -115.42 -32.17
C PHE A 461 -117.84 -114.32 -32.06
N LEU A 462 -116.72 -114.61 -31.39
CA LEU A 462 -115.42 -114.92 -32.01
C LEU A 462 -114.53 -113.67 -31.98
N CYS A 463 -113.39 -113.61 -31.28
CA CYS A 463 -112.32 -114.60 -31.12
C CYS A 463 -111.53 -114.84 -32.43
N LEU A 464 -110.26 -114.41 -32.37
CA LEU A 464 -109.05 -115.06 -32.93
C LEU A 464 -108.43 -114.54 -34.23
N TYR A 465 -107.10 -114.77 -34.22
CA TYR A 465 -106.09 -114.78 -35.29
C TYR A 465 -105.45 -113.42 -35.65
N SER A 466 -104.13 -113.25 -35.76
CA SER A 466 -102.97 -114.12 -35.49
C SER A 466 -101.67 -113.39 -35.90
N VAL A 467 -100.57 -113.82 -35.30
CA VAL A 467 -99.26 -114.11 -35.96
C VAL A 467 -98.28 -112.95 -36.30
N SER A 468 -97.06 -113.20 -35.82
CA SER A 468 -95.71 -112.84 -36.30
C SER A 468 -95.25 -111.38 -36.40
N MET A 469 -94.27 -111.05 -35.53
CA MET A 469 -92.85 -110.68 -35.84
C MET A 469 -92.51 -110.12 -37.23
N PRO A 470 -91.47 -109.26 -37.41
CA PRO A 470 -90.36 -108.95 -36.49
C PRO A 470 -89.85 -107.46 -36.48
N THR A 471 -88.75 -107.25 -35.71
CA THR A 471 -87.57 -106.38 -36.03
C THR A 471 -87.57 -104.88 -35.66
N ILE A 472 -86.65 -104.54 -34.74
CA ILE A 472 -85.57 -103.49 -34.81
C ILE A 472 -86.01 -102.07 -35.23
N GLN A 473 -85.67 -100.96 -34.56
CA GLN A 473 -84.99 -100.60 -33.31
C GLN A 473 -85.07 -99.04 -33.27
N ILE A 474 -85.07 -98.45 -32.07
CA ILE A 474 -84.71 -97.05 -31.76
C ILE A 474 -85.73 -95.94 -32.09
N ALA A 475 -86.45 -95.48 -31.06
CA ALA A 475 -86.34 -94.10 -30.53
C ALA A 475 -87.18 -94.00 -29.25
N SER A 476 -86.54 -93.82 -28.09
CA SER A 476 -87.24 -93.41 -26.86
C SER A 476 -87.08 -91.91 -26.69
N LEU A 477 -88.16 -91.20 -26.96
CA LEU A 477 -88.46 -89.87 -26.43
C LEU A 477 -89.55 -90.12 -25.39
N ASP A 478 -89.18 -90.09 -24.10
CA ASP A 478 -90.14 -89.98 -23.01
C ASP A 478 -90.59 -88.52 -22.92
N PHE A 479 -91.90 -88.32 -23.03
CA PHE A 479 -92.58 -87.06 -22.77
C PHE A 479 -93.53 -87.25 -21.59
N ASN A 480 -93.24 -86.49 -20.52
CA ASN A 480 -94.10 -85.83 -19.52
C ASN A 480 -95.29 -86.58 -18.86
N PHE A 481 -95.29 -86.78 -17.53
CA PHE A 481 -95.68 -85.86 -16.41
C PHE A 481 -97.21 -85.89 -16.11
N PHE A 482 -97.69 -86.69 -15.14
CA PHE A 482 -98.03 -86.34 -13.72
C PHE A 482 -99.08 -85.22 -13.57
N LEU A 483 -100.37 -85.57 -13.35
CA LEU A 483 -101.13 -85.66 -12.06
C LEU A 483 -101.46 -84.26 -11.48
N TYR A 484 -102.71 -83.84 -11.24
CA TYR A 484 -103.96 -84.46 -10.73
C TYR A 484 -105.13 -83.46 -11.06
N GLU A 485 -106.44 -83.75 -11.24
CA GLU A 485 -107.30 -84.78 -10.61
C GLU A 485 -108.69 -84.93 -11.32
N CYS A 486 -108.89 -86.12 -11.94
CA CYS A 486 -110.11 -86.91 -12.23
C CYS A 486 -111.31 -86.45 -13.12
N ILE A 487 -111.32 -87.00 -14.36
CA ILE A 487 -112.42 -87.52 -15.23
C ILE A 487 -113.33 -86.51 -16.00
N VAL A 488 -113.10 -86.49 -17.32
CA VAL A 488 -113.98 -86.30 -18.52
C VAL A 488 -114.17 -84.91 -19.17
N ASP A 489 -113.74 -84.93 -20.45
CA ASP A 489 -114.15 -84.27 -21.70
C ASP A 489 -113.71 -82.84 -22.14
N ASP A 490 -112.96 -82.94 -23.24
CA ASP A 490 -113.03 -82.23 -24.52
C ASP A 490 -112.56 -80.78 -24.66
N GLY A 491 -111.55 -80.63 -25.52
CA GLY A 491 -111.62 -79.60 -26.54
C GLY A 491 -110.32 -78.85 -26.82
N PHE A 492 -109.52 -79.44 -27.70
CA PHE A 492 -108.77 -78.76 -28.77
C PHE A 492 -107.46 -78.00 -28.47
N ASP A 493 -106.43 -78.50 -29.17
CA ASP A 493 -105.25 -77.82 -29.71
C ASP A 493 -104.19 -77.26 -28.74
N LEU A 494 -103.40 -78.21 -28.19
CA LEU A 494 -101.94 -78.12 -28.09
C LEU A 494 -101.36 -77.84 -29.49
N GLY A 495 -100.30 -77.08 -29.69
CA GLY A 495 -99.16 -76.86 -28.81
C GLY A 495 -97.91 -76.87 -29.69
N ARG A 496 -96.91 -76.07 -29.29
CA ARG A 496 -95.54 -76.01 -29.83
C ARG A 496 -94.85 -77.38 -29.84
#